data_AF-A0A2I2FRX0-F1
#
_entry.id   AF-A0A2I2FRX0-F1
#
_cell.length_a   1.000
_cell.length_b   1.000
_cell.length_c   1.000
_cell.angle_alpha   90.00
_cell.angle_beta   90.00
_cell.angle_gamma   90.00
#
_symmetry.space_group_name_H-M   'P 1'
#
loop_
_entity.id
_entity.type
_entity.pdbx_description
1 polymer ?
#
loop_
_entity_poly.entity_id
_entity_poly.type
_entity_poly.pdbx_seq_one_letter_code
_entity_poly.pdbx_strand_id
1 'polypeptide(L)'
;MKSFLAILLPLASLALAQELPVCDGGALKCCAGVTPYSVLPNEILADYGVDSEDEGNICGNGTPIDDEFDFDICDAAEDTVQCCLPFVPVGELAEDLTFNCHDI
;
A
#
# COMPACT_ATOMS: atom_id res chain seq x y z
N MET A 1 -29.04 52.50 -0.93
CA MET A 1 -28.67 51.87 0.36
C MET A 1 -28.96 50.38 0.19
N LYS A 2 -27.97 49.59 -0.25
CA LYS A 2 -27.23 48.62 0.58
C LYS A 2 -28.14 47.78 1.50
N SER A 3 -28.40 46.54 1.09
CA SER A 3 -28.49 45.38 1.98
C SER A 3 -28.33 44.11 1.14
N PHE A 4 -27.07 43.74 0.88
CA PHE A 4 -26.71 42.37 0.58
C PHE A 4 -26.50 41.68 1.92
N LEU A 5 -27.49 40.93 2.40
CA LEU A 5 -27.35 40.09 3.57
C LEU A 5 -26.66 38.79 3.10
N ALA A 6 -25.35 38.71 3.30
CA ALA A 6 -24.56 37.53 2.99
C ALA A 6 -24.90 36.40 3.97
N ILE A 7 -25.43 35.29 3.44
CA ILE A 7 -25.62 34.04 4.17
C ILE A 7 -24.23 33.41 4.31
N LEU A 8 -23.61 33.58 5.48
CA LEU A 8 -22.40 32.87 5.87
C LEU A 8 -22.81 31.53 6.49
N LEU A 9 -22.91 30.47 5.68
CA LEU A 9 -22.71 29.12 6.17
C LEU A 9 -21.27 28.70 5.81
N PRO A 10 -20.32 28.65 6.76
CA PRO A 10 -19.17 27.81 6.55
C PRO A 10 -19.66 26.37 6.71
N LEU A 11 -19.63 25.63 5.60
CA LEU A 11 -19.69 24.18 5.59
C LEU A 11 -18.72 23.66 6.65
N ALA A 12 -19.24 23.01 7.69
CA ALA A 12 -18.43 22.19 8.57
C ALA A 12 -17.96 21.01 7.72
N SER A 13 -16.85 21.18 7.01
CA SER A 13 -16.09 20.07 6.46
C SER A 13 -15.59 19.28 7.66
N LEU A 14 -16.34 18.24 8.06
CA LEU A 14 -15.81 17.14 8.83
C LEU A 14 -14.74 16.49 7.96
N ALA A 15 -13.51 17.01 8.01
CA ALA A 15 -12.35 16.22 7.66
C ALA A 15 -12.30 15.12 8.72
N LEU A 16 -12.95 13.99 8.42
CA LEU A 16 -12.59 12.73 9.05
C LEU A 16 -11.16 12.49 8.57
N ALA A 17 -10.18 12.86 9.38
CA ALA A 17 -8.83 12.38 9.17
C ALA A 17 -8.90 10.86 9.32
N GLN A 18 -8.89 10.14 8.21
CA GLN A 18 -8.83 8.69 8.23
C GLN A 18 -7.41 8.32 8.66
N GLU A 19 -7.30 7.65 9.80
CA GLU A 19 -6.01 7.18 10.29
C GLU A 19 -5.54 6.03 9.39
N LEU A 20 -4.32 6.15 8.86
CA LEU A 20 -3.75 5.11 8.00
C LEU A 20 -3.68 3.76 8.74
N PRO A 21 -3.83 2.64 8.03
CA PRO A 21 -3.60 1.33 8.62
C PRO A 21 -2.20 1.20 9.23
N VAL A 22 -2.09 0.49 10.35
CA VAL A 22 -0.81 0.33 11.04
C VAL A 22 0.01 -0.80 10.39
N CYS A 23 1.16 -0.45 9.83
CA CYS A 23 2.14 -1.40 9.31
C CYS A 23 3.36 -1.49 10.23
N ASP A 24 3.28 -2.37 11.24
CA ASP A 24 4.33 -2.49 12.25
C ASP A 24 5.64 -3.03 11.66
N GLY A 25 6.67 -2.18 11.65
CA GLY A 25 8.01 -2.55 11.20
C GLY A 25 8.21 -2.55 9.68
N GLY A 26 7.21 -2.09 8.92
CA GLY A 26 7.26 -2.00 7.46
C GLY A 26 6.79 -0.64 6.93
N ALA A 27 6.51 -0.61 5.63
CA ALA A 27 5.90 0.53 4.95
C ALA A 27 4.61 0.10 4.27
N LEU A 28 3.60 0.97 4.30
CA LEU A 28 2.40 0.79 3.48
C LEU A 28 2.75 1.02 2.01
N LYS A 29 2.21 0.15 1.16
CA LYS A 29 2.38 0.19 -0.28
C LYS A 29 1.01 0.06 -0.94
N CYS A 30 0.78 0.87 -1.97
CA CYS A 30 -0.32 0.72 -2.89
C CYS A 30 0.14 -0.15 -4.07
N CYS A 31 -0.40 -1.36 -4.19
CA CYS A 31 0.07 -2.37 -5.13
C CYS A 31 -0.95 -2.54 -6.27
N ALA A 32 -0.52 -2.31 -7.51
CA ALA A 32 -1.33 -2.58 -8.69
C ALA A 32 -1.61 -4.07 -8.92
N GLY A 33 -0.79 -4.94 -8.31
CA GLY A 33 -1.03 -6.37 -8.27
C GLY A 33 -0.38 -7.00 -7.04
N VAL A 34 -1.03 -8.02 -6.50
CA VAL A 34 -0.54 -8.80 -5.37
C VAL A 34 -0.45 -10.26 -5.79
N THR A 35 0.75 -10.84 -5.65
CA THR A 35 0.98 -12.26 -5.95
C THR A 35 1.41 -12.98 -4.68
N PRO A 36 0.57 -13.88 -4.12
CA PRO A 36 0.96 -14.68 -2.97
C PRO A 36 2.14 -15.60 -3.28
N TYR A 37 3.04 -15.80 -2.31
CA TYR A 37 4.12 -16.78 -2.44
C TYR A 37 3.59 -18.20 -2.68
N SER A 38 2.44 -18.53 -2.08
CA SER A 38 1.80 -19.84 -2.19
C SER A 38 1.40 -20.26 -3.61
N VAL A 39 1.33 -19.32 -4.56
CA VAL A 39 1.03 -19.62 -5.97
C VAL A 39 2.29 -19.71 -6.85
N LEU A 40 3.45 -19.40 -6.31
CA LEU A 40 4.73 -19.44 -7.01
C LEU A 40 5.44 -20.78 -6.81
N PRO A 41 6.18 -21.29 -7.81
CA PRO A 41 7.02 -22.46 -7.63
C PRO A 41 8.13 -22.18 -6.61
N ASN A 42 8.43 -23.16 -5.75
CA ASN A 42 9.49 -23.06 -4.74
C ASN A 42 10.85 -22.67 -5.33
N GLU A 43 11.15 -23.11 -6.55
CA GLU A 43 12.39 -22.75 -7.26
C GLU A 43 12.49 -21.23 -7.49
N ILE A 44 11.38 -20.57 -7.82
CA ILE A 44 11.33 -19.11 -8.02
C ILE A 44 11.50 -18.38 -6.69
N LEU A 45 10.83 -18.84 -5.63
CA LEU A 45 10.97 -18.25 -4.30
C LEU A 45 12.42 -18.36 -3.78
N ALA A 46 13.04 -19.52 -3.98
CA ALA A 46 14.41 -19.78 -3.59
C ALA A 46 15.43 -18.88 -4.32
N ASP A 47 15.21 -18.55 -5.60
CA ASP A 47 16.05 -17.62 -6.35
C ASP A 47 16.11 -16.22 -5.72
N TYR A 48 15.06 -15.83 -5.00
CA TYR A 48 14.99 -14.56 -4.27
C TYR A 48 15.33 -14.68 -2.78
N GLY A 49 15.55 -15.89 -2.28
CA GLY A 49 15.84 -16.15 -0.85
C GLY A 49 14.60 -16.15 0.04
N VAL A 50 13.43 -16.43 -0.52
CA VAL A 50 12.17 -16.60 0.22
C VAL A 50 12.01 -18.07 0.60
N ASP A 51 11.65 -18.34 1.86
CA ASP A 51 11.29 -19.70 2.26
C ASP A 51 9.92 -20.05 1.67
N SER A 52 9.77 -21.25 1.10
CA SER A 52 8.48 -21.72 0.58
C SER A 52 7.41 -21.89 1.66
N GLU A 53 7.80 -21.96 2.93
CA GLU A 53 6.88 -21.98 4.07
C GLU A 53 6.45 -20.56 4.51
N ASP A 54 7.04 -19.50 3.97
CA ASP A 54 6.66 -18.12 4.30
C ASP A 54 5.29 -17.75 3.71
N GLU A 55 4.43 -17.18 4.55
CA GLU A 55 3.09 -16.72 4.16
C GLU A 55 3.09 -15.24 3.77
N GLY A 56 3.79 -14.90 2.69
CA GLY A 56 3.89 -13.52 2.19
C GLY A 56 3.40 -13.33 0.77
N ASN A 57 3.41 -12.07 0.34
CA ASN A 57 3.03 -11.62 -0.98
C ASN A 57 4.17 -10.83 -1.65
N ILE A 58 4.13 -10.80 -2.98
CA ILE A 58 4.85 -9.83 -3.81
C ILE A 58 3.87 -8.72 -4.21
N CYS A 59 4.23 -7.48 -3.87
CA CYS A 59 3.58 -6.27 -4.34
C CYS A 59 4.20 -5.82 -5.67
N GLY A 60 3.42 -5.86 -6.74
CA GLY A 60 3.80 -5.41 -8.07
C GLY A 60 3.45 -3.95 -8.31
N ASN A 61 4.41 -3.22 -8.89
CA ASN A 61 4.36 -1.79 -9.18
C ASN A 61 3.94 -0.93 -7.96
N GLY A 62 4.48 -1.27 -6.79
CA GLY A 62 4.05 -0.70 -5.52
C GLY A 62 4.55 0.71 -5.23
N THR A 63 3.64 1.68 -5.13
CA THR A 63 3.96 3.05 -4.68
C THR A 63 3.84 3.17 -3.16
N PRO A 64 4.70 3.95 -2.48
CA PRO A 64 4.55 4.18 -1.04
C PRO A 64 3.22 4.89 -0.74
N ILE A 65 2.67 4.61 0.44
CA ILE A 65 1.56 5.38 1.03
C ILE A 65 2.13 6.05 2.27
N ASP A 66 2.42 7.35 2.16
CA ASP A 66 3.03 8.13 3.25
C ASP A 66 2.00 8.93 4.05
N ASP A 67 0.84 9.23 3.44
CA ASP A 67 -0.25 9.95 4.07
C ASP A 67 -1.64 9.53 3.54
N GLU A 68 -2.69 10.16 4.07
CA GLU A 68 -4.09 9.89 3.71
C GLU A 68 -4.39 10.19 2.22
N PHE A 69 -3.68 11.14 1.61
CA PHE A 69 -3.89 11.48 0.20
C PHE A 69 -3.39 10.36 -0.71
N ASP A 70 -2.25 9.76 -0.41
CA ASP A 70 -1.76 8.59 -1.13
C ASP A 70 -2.70 7.39 -0.97
N PHE A 71 -3.26 7.22 0.23
CA PHE A 71 -4.22 6.15 0.52
C PHE A 71 -5.51 6.32 -0.29
N ASP A 72 -6.06 7.53 -0.34
CA ASP A 72 -7.26 7.84 -1.14
C ASP A 72 -6.99 7.63 -2.64
N ILE A 73 -5.79 7.96 -3.13
CA ILE A 73 -5.40 7.64 -4.52
C ILE A 73 -5.39 6.13 -4.75
N CYS A 74 -4.86 5.37 -3.79
CA CYS A 74 -4.81 3.91 -3.88
C CYS A 74 -6.20 3.30 -4.01
N ASP A 75 -7.13 3.71 -3.13
CA ASP A 75 -8.51 3.26 -3.14
C ASP A 75 -9.23 3.66 -4.44
N ALA A 76 -9.01 4.90 -4.90
CA ALA A 76 -9.59 5.39 -6.15
C ALA A 76 -9.06 4.66 -7.40
N ALA A 77 -7.85 4.12 -7.34
CA ALA A 77 -7.26 3.31 -8.41
C ALA A 77 -7.76 1.85 -8.39
N GLU A 78 -8.51 1.44 -7.35
CA GLU A 78 -8.86 0.04 -7.07
C GLU A 78 -7.64 -0.87 -6.86
N ASP A 79 -6.52 -0.27 -6.45
CA ASP A 79 -5.28 -0.98 -6.13
C ASP A 79 -5.35 -1.55 -4.70
N THR A 80 -4.44 -2.48 -4.38
CA THR A 80 -4.46 -3.18 -3.08
C THR A 80 -3.42 -2.59 -2.14
N VAL A 81 -3.85 -2.18 -0.95
CA VAL A 81 -2.95 -1.78 0.12
C VAL A 81 -2.27 -3.02 0.72
N GLN A 82 -0.96 -2.97 0.88
CA GLN A 82 -0.15 -4.00 1.55
C GLN A 82 0.77 -3.38 2.59
N CYS A 83 1.03 -4.10 3.68
CA CYS A 83 2.12 -3.80 4.59
C CYS A 83 3.37 -4.59 4.15
N CYS A 84 4.41 -3.90 3.69
CA CYS A 84 5.63 -4.52 3.20
C CYS A 84 6.78 -4.33 4.20
N LEU A 85 7.25 -5.44 4.75
CA LEU A 85 8.37 -5.46 5.69
C LEU A 85 9.71 -5.41 4.94
N PRO A 86 10.78 -4.92 5.58
CA PRO A 86 12.12 -4.96 5.01
C PRO A 86 12.48 -6.37 4.55
N PHE A 87 13.00 -6.47 3.32
CA PHE A 87 13.43 -7.72 2.71
C PHE A 87 14.78 -7.51 2.04
N VAL A 88 15.68 -8.48 2.23
CA VAL A 88 17.00 -8.49 1.60
C VAL A 88 17.02 -9.68 0.64
N PRO A 89 16.82 -9.45 -0.67
CA PRO A 89 16.81 -10.53 -1.63
C PRO A 89 18.20 -11.14 -1.79
N VAL A 90 18.25 -12.44 -2.12
CA VAL A 90 19.50 -13.11 -2.50
C VAL A 90 19.87 -12.82 -3.96
N GLY A 91 18.88 -12.54 -4.81
CA GLY A 91 19.04 -12.20 -6.23
C GLY A 91 18.75 -10.73 -6.57
N GLU A 92 18.92 -10.38 -7.85
CA GLU A 92 18.49 -9.07 -8.37
C GLU A 92 16.97 -9.03 -8.48
N LEU A 93 16.36 -8.04 -7.84
CA LEU A 93 14.92 -7.80 -7.95
C LEU A 93 14.64 -6.85 -9.11
N ALA A 94 13.58 -7.15 -9.86
CA ALA A 94 13.00 -6.16 -10.75
C ALA A 94 12.52 -4.96 -9.91
N GLU A 95 12.78 -3.74 -10.38
CA GLU A 95 12.52 -2.50 -9.62
C GLU A 95 11.04 -2.30 -9.29
N ASP A 96 10.15 -2.96 -10.02
CA ASP A 96 8.71 -2.92 -9.83
C ASP A 96 8.19 -3.95 -8.81
N LEU A 97 9.03 -4.80 -8.22
CA LEU A 97 8.61 -5.81 -7.26
C LEU A 97 9.07 -5.47 -5.85
N THR A 98 8.14 -5.46 -4.91
CA THR A 98 8.42 -5.42 -3.46
C THR A 98 8.00 -6.75 -2.83
N PHE A 99 8.90 -7.38 -2.10
CA PHE A 99 8.69 -8.68 -1.45
C PHE A 99 8.37 -8.49 0.05
N ASN A 100 7.96 -9.58 0.69
CA ASN A 100 7.62 -9.65 2.12
C ASN A 100 6.47 -8.70 2.49
N CYS A 101 5.46 -8.69 1.63
CA CYS A 101 4.24 -7.92 1.79
C CYS A 101 3.10 -8.78 2.35
N HIS A 102 2.18 -8.17 3.07
CA HIS A 102 1.06 -8.85 3.72
C HIS A 102 -0.20 -7.98 3.62
N ASP A 103 -1.36 -8.65 3.61
CA ASP A 103 -2.66 -7.98 3.68
C ASP A 103 -2.81 -7.24 5.03
N ILE A 104 -3.53 -6.12 5.02
CA ILE A 104 -3.80 -5.27 6.19
C ILE A 104 -5.29 -4.98 6.37
#